data_AF-Q065S9-F1
#
_entry.id   AF-Q065S9-F1
#
_cell.length_a   1.000
_cell.length_b   1.000
_cell.length_c   1.000
_cell.angle_alpha   90.00
_cell.angle_beta   90.00
_cell.angle_gamma   90.00
#
_symmetry.space_group_name_H-M   'P 1'
#
loop_
_entity.id
_entity.type
_entity.pdbx_description
1 polymer ?
#
loop_
_entity_poly.entity_id
_entity_poly.type
_entity_poly.pdbx_seq_one_letter_code
_entity_poly.pdbx_strand_id
1 'polypeptide(L)' 'MAETTPLTTAIQFAISTGKIQSASDIDLSKSTSGIDAVILRNQEGITVASISKRVLKERAENAAVAKLKSEQTDQ' A
#
# COMPACT_ATOMS: atom_id res chain seq x y z
N MET A 1 8.54 -16.59 -3.28
CA MET A 1 7.50 -15.62 -3.70
C MET A 1 7.38 -14.62 -2.58
N ALA A 2 7.63 -13.34 -2.81
CA ALA A 2 7.47 -12.34 -1.76
C ALA A 2 5.96 -12.18 -1.52
N GLU A 3 5.46 -12.70 -0.41
CA GLU A 3 4.09 -12.39 0.02
C GLU A 3 4.01 -10.89 0.27
N THR A 4 3.41 -10.17 -0.67
CA THR A 4 3.13 -8.74 -0.54
C THR A 4 2.11 -8.57 0.57
N THR A 5 2.59 -8.32 1.77
CA THR A 5 1.72 -8.10 2.93
C THR A 5 0.84 -6.86 2.69
N PRO A 6 -0.37 -6.79 3.29
CA PRO A 6 -1.24 -5.61 3.20
C PRO A 6 -0.53 -4.30 3.61
N LEU A 7 0.45 -4.41 4.52
CA LEU A 7 1.31 -3.31 4.96
C LEU A 7 2.22 -2.82 3.84
N THR A 8 2.89 -3.70 3.12
CA THR A 8 3.75 -3.32 1.99
C THR A 8 2.97 -2.59 0.90
N THR A 9 1.78 -3.07 0.54
CA THR A 9 0.91 -2.40 -0.44
C THR A 9 0.43 -1.05 0.07
N ALA A 10 0.09 -0.96 1.35
CA ALA A 10 -0.29 0.30 1.98
C ALA A 10 0.86 1.32 1.98
N ILE A 11 2.09 0.89 2.23
CA ILE A 11 3.28 1.75 2.20
C ILE A 11 3.50 2.30 0.80
N GLN A 12 3.51 1.44 -0.22
CA GLN A 12 3.66 1.86 -1.61
C GLN A 12 2.55 2.83 -2.03
N PHE A 13 1.32 2.59 -1.57
CA PHE A 13 0.21 3.50 -1.80
C PHE A 13 0.39 4.86 -1.10
N ALA A 14 0.83 4.86 0.15
CA ALA A 14 1.10 6.09 0.90
C ALA A 14 2.21 6.93 0.23
N ILE A 15 3.27 6.28 -0.26
CA ILE A 15 4.34 6.93 -1.03
C ILE A 15 3.79 7.49 -2.35
N SER A 16 3.05 6.67 -3.12
CA SER A 16 2.46 7.08 -4.40
C SER A 16 1.46 8.24 -4.27
N THR A 17 0.83 8.39 -3.12
CA THR A 17 -0.11 9.49 -2.83
C THR A 17 0.57 10.69 -2.17
N GLY A 18 1.89 10.63 -1.93
CA GLY A 18 2.66 11.69 -1.28
C GLY A 18 2.36 11.87 0.21
N LYS A 19 1.66 10.91 0.85
CA LYS A 19 1.37 10.95 2.29
C LYS A 19 2.60 10.68 3.15
N ILE A 20 3.53 9.89 2.63
CA ILE A 20 4.84 9.64 3.24
C ILE A 20 5.93 9.78 2.18
N GLN A 21 7.13 10.16 2.59
CA GLN A 21 8.26 10.34 1.66
C GLN A 21 8.95 9.01 1.36
N SER A 22 9.11 8.15 2.37
CA SER A 22 9.77 6.87 2.21
C SER A 22 9.14 5.76 3.05
N ALA A 23 9.36 4.52 2.63
CA ALA A 23 9.03 3.34 3.42
C ALA A 23 9.84 3.29 4.74
N SER A 24 11.01 3.94 4.78
CA SER A 24 11.86 4.03 5.97
C SER A 24 11.24 4.82 7.11
N ASP A 25 10.28 5.71 6.80
CA ASP A 25 9.55 6.49 7.80
C ASP A 25 8.52 5.63 8.55
N ILE A 26 8.28 4.41 8.08
CA ILE A 26 7.29 3.48 8.62
C ILE A 26 7.97 2.42 9.48
N ASP A 27 7.50 2.31 10.72
CA ASP A 27 7.82 1.20 11.60
C ASP A 27 6.74 0.12 11.45
N LEU A 28 7.10 -0.96 10.77
CA LEU A 28 6.23 -2.12 10.55
C LEU A 28 5.84 -2.83 11.84
N SER A 29 6.66 -2.77 12.90
CA SER A 29 6.37 -3.40 14.18
C SER A 29 5.25 -2.68 14.95
N LYS A 30 5.12 -1.37 14.70
CA LYS A 30 4.10 -0.51 15.31
C LYS A 30 2.88 -0.32 14.43
N SER A 31 3.03 -0.59 13.14
CA SER A 31 1.95 -0.54 12.16
C SER A 31 1.00 -1.73 12.34
N THR A 32 -0.27 -1.56 11.98
CA THR A 32 -1.29 -2.57 12.22
C THR A 32 -2.17 -2.74 10.99
N SER A 33 -2.40 -3.99 10.59
CA SER A 33 -3.41 -4.36 9.61
C SER A 33 -4.67 -4.77 10.35
N GLY A 34 -5.63 -3.84 10.49
CA GLY A 34 -6.94 -4.12 11.06
C GLY A 34 -7.83 -4.88 10.09
N ILE A 35 -9.11 -5.10 10.43
CA ILE A 35 -10.05 -5.81 9.55
C ILE A 35 -10.31 -4.99 8.27
N ASP A 36 -10.68 -3.71 8.43
CA ASP A 36 -11.10 -2.84 7.32
C ASP A 36 -10.01 -1.92 6.77
N ALA A 37 -8.96 -1.65 7.54
CA ALA A 37 -7.93 -0.69 7.17
C ALA A 37 -6.53 -1.11 7.64
N VAL A 38 -5.51 -0.56 6.98
CA VAL A 38 -4.11 -0.65 7.36
C VAL A 38 -3.67 0.70 7.92
N ILE A 39 -3.12 0.67 9.13
CA ILE A 39 -2.58 1.85 9.82
C ILE A 39 -1.07 1.75 9.81
N LEU A 40 -0.43 2.71 9.15
CA LEU A 40 1.01 2.88 9.13
C LEU A 40 1.42 3.87 10.21
N ARG A 41 2.41 3.49 11.01
CA ARG A 41 2.97 4.31 12.07
C ARG A 41 4.47 4.49 11.90
N ASN A 42 4.99 5.61 12.39
CA ASN A 42 6.43 5.84 12.46
C ASN A 42 7.05 5.20 13.72
N GLN A 43 8.36 5.36 13.89
CA GLN A 43 9.10 4.86 15.05
C GLN A 43 8.62 5.45 16.39
N GLU A 44 7.99 6.61 16.40
CA GLU A 44 7.42 7.21 17.61
C GLU A 44 6.02 6.63 17.93
N GLY A 45 5.46 5.80 17.04
CA GLY A 45 4.09 5.29 17.15
C GLY A 45 3.02 6.27 16.65
N ILE A 46 3.42 7.33 15.96
CA ILE A 46 2.51 8.32 15.37
C ILE A 46 1.92 7.75 14.09
N THR A 47 0.61 7.89 13.91
CA THR A 47 -0.08 7.46 12.68
C THR A 47 0.25 8.42 11.54
N VAL A 48 0.95 7.91 10.53
CA VAL A 48 1.36 8.69 9.34
C VAL A 48 0.45 8.43 8.15
N ALA A 49 -0.17 7.24 8.08
CA ALA A 49 -1.20 6.96 7.10
C ALA A 49 -2.21 5.94 7.62
N SER A 50 -3.47 6.14 7.25
CA SER A 50 -4.55 5.16 7.42
C SER A 50 -5.18 4.93 6.06
N ILE A 51 -5.24 3.68 5.63
CA ILE A 51 -5.67 3.31 4.29
C ILE A 51 -6.66 2.15 4.36
N SER A 52 -7.86 2.37 3.85
CA SER A 52 -8.89 1.33 3.78
C SER A 52 -8.46 0.18 2.86
N LYS A 53 -8.65 -1.06 3.30
CA LYS A 53 -8.33 -2.25 2.49
C LYS A 53 -9.12 -2.31 1.19
N ARG A 54 -10.34 -1.74 1.17
CA ARG A 54 -11.12 -1.58 -0.06
C ARG A 54 -10.31 -0.82 -1.12
N VAL A 55 -9.71 0.31 -0.75
CA VAL A 55 -8.88 1.13 -1.65
C VAL A 55 -7.63 0.37 -2.12
N LEU A 56 -7.00 -0.39 -1.22
CA LEU A 56 -5.84 -1.23 -1.59
C LEU A 56 -6.24 -2.33 -2.59
N LYS A 57 -7.42 -2.95 -2.40
CA LYS A 57 -7.95 -3.97 -3.30
C LYS A 57 -8.31 -3.38 -4.66
N GLU A 58 -9.04 -2.26 -4.70
CA GLU A 58 -9.39 -1.56 -5.93
C GLU A 58 -8.15 -1.13 -6.71
N ARG A 59 -7.09 -0.69 -6.02
CA ARG A 59 -5.80 -0.35 -6.67
C ARG A 59 -5.07 -1.58 -7.20
N ALA A 60 -5.08 -2.70 -6.47
CA ALA A 60 -4.49 -3.94 -6.95
C ALA A 60 -5.22 -4.45 -8.21
N GLU A 61 -6.55 -4.38 -8.21
CA GLU A 61 -7.40 -4.71 -9.36
C GLU A 61 -7.12 -3.76 -10.54
N ASN A 62 -7.09 -2.43 -10.30
CA ASN A 62 -6.82 -1.46 -11.35
C ASN A 62 -5.38 -1.57 -11.90
N ALA A 63 -4.39 -1.87 -11.06
CA ALA A 63 -3.02 -2.12 -11.51
C ALA A 63 -2.91 -3.41 -12.35
N ALA A 64 -3.64 -4.46 -11.98
CA ALA A 64 -3.73 -5.69 -12.76
C ALA A 64 -4.40 -5.43 -14.13
N VAL A 65 -5.47 -4.65 -14.17
CA VAL A 65 -6.15 -4.25 -15.41
C VAL A 65 -5.25 -3.36 -16.28
N ALA A 66 -4.54 -2.41 -15.70
CA ALA A 66 -3.60 -1.56 -16.44
C ALA A 66 -2.47 -2.38 -17.07
N LYS A 67 -1.96 -3.40 -16.36
CA LYS A 67 -0.92 -4.31 -16.87
C LYS A 67 -1.42 -5.19 -18.02
N LEU A 68 -2.63 -5.73 -17.91
CA LEU A 68 -3.28 -6.49 -18.99
C LEU A 68 -3.48 -5.63 -20.26
N LYS A 69 -3.80 -4.34 -20.10
CA LYS A 69 -3.98 -3.42 -21.23
C LYS A 69 -2.65 -3.07 -21.93
N SER A 70 -1.55 -3.00 -21.19
CA SER A 70 -0.22 -2.82 -21.79
C SER A 70 0.29 -4.07 -22.55
N GLU A 71 -0.13 -5.28 -22.17
CA GLU A 71 0.25 -6.52 -22.87
C GLU A 71 -0.57 -6.75 -24.16
N GLN A 72 -1.70 -6.06 -24.35
CA GLN A 72 -2.51 -6.14 -25.58
C GLN A 72 -2.16 -5.11 -26.66
N THR A 73 -1.20 -4.20 -26.43
CA THR A 73 -0.84 -3.17 -27.42
C THR A 73 0.40 -3.53 -28.26
N ASP A 74 0.97 -4.73 -28.05
CA ASP A 74 2.17 -5.22 -28.76
C ASP A 74 1.88 -6.44 -29.67
N GLN A 75 0.67 -6.53 -30.25
CA GLN A 75 0.35 -7.47 -31.33
C GLN A 75 -0.24 -6.77 -32.55
#